data_AF-A0A971ARH3-F1
#
_entry.id   AF-A0A971ARH3-F1
#
_cell.length_a   1.000
_cell.length_b   1.000
_cell.length_c   1.000
_cell.angle_alpha   90.00
_cell.angle_beta   90.00
_cell.angle_gamma   90.00
#
_symmetry.space_group_name_H-M   'P 1'
#
loop_
_entity.id
_entity.type
_entity.pdbx_description
1 polymer ?
#
loop_
_entity_poly.entity_id
_entity_poly.type
_entity_poly.pdbx_seq_one_letter_code
_entity_poly.pdbx_strand_id
1 'polypeptide(L)'
;MVNEKILVQLDLQCPTDNFWIDNGLAYLVNELGQGSYDLKDVLAFIQERLQYKTGNVGQYFDEAAGEIKNYNKVTWIYPSGFFIKVVDSPPKTKIDGTTYYLSPPRPKLELNFSRSKKQCDICGAHAPVTDAKMWIFPFIVAPNKFGTFYSRGKGKINFCPRCAVAGAAGYLTWLWMSQGGRVLHFFLFHSNLSEISRLQKEVIKPLAFSDSGGSNITLPFFGPYLHETT
;
A
#
# COMPACT_ATOMS: atom_id res chain seq x y z
N MET A 1 23.62 -4.88 -15.35
CA MET A 1 22.91 -3.88 -14.53
C MET A 1 23.66 -3.76 -13.22
N VAL A 2 24.21 -2.60 -12.88
CA VAL A 2 24.81 -2.41 -11.54
C VAL A 2 23.64 -2.31 -10.56
N ASN A 3 23.54 -3.30 -9.68
CA ASN A 3 22.53 -3.43 -8.64
C ASN A 3 22.96 -2.54 -7.46
N GLU A 4 23.05 -1.23 -7.70
CA GLU A 4 23.40 -0.28 -6.63
C GLU A 4 22.36 -0.40 -5.52
N LYS A 5 22.85 -0.61 -4.30
CA LYS A 5 22.00 -0.70 -3.11
C LYS A 5 21.33 0.65 -2.88
N ILE A 6 20.02 0.74 -3.13
CA ILE A 6 19.25 1.95 -2.87
C ILE A 6 18.85 1.94 -1.39
N LEU A 7 19.26 2.99 -0.67
CA LEU A 7 18.91 3.17 0.73
C LEU A 7 17.74 4.13 0.88
N VAL A 8 16.87 3.83 1.83
CA VAL A 8 15.73 4.63 2.26
C VAL A 8 16.04 5.18 3.64
N GLN A 9 16.04 6.50 3.79
CA GLN A 9 16.10 7.16 5.09
C GLN A 9 14.69 7.30 5.66
N LEU A 10 14.47 6.78 6.87
CA LEU A 10 13.24 6.89 7.63
C LEU A 10 13.51 7.74 8.87
N ASP A 11 12.80 8.86 8.98
CA ASP A 11 12.95 9.85 10.03
C ASP A 11 11.66 10.67 10.18
N LEU A 12 11.46 11.26 11.35
CA LEU A 12 10.32 12.14 11.63
C LEU A 12 10.66 13.65 11.53
N GLN A 13 11.88 13.99 11.09
CA GLN A 13 12.36 15.38 11.09
C GLN A 13 12.14 16.07 9.73
N CYS A 14 11.94 15.31 8.67
CA CYS A 14 11.73 15.81 7.32
C CYS A 14 10.30 15.49 6.81
N PRO A 15 9.26 16.24 7.23
CA PRO A 15 7.93 16.13 6.64
C PRO A 15 7.97 16.46 5.14
N THR A 16 6.96 15.97 4.42
CA THR A 16 6.82 16.22 2.98
C THR A 16 5.64 17.12 2.62
N ASP A 17 4.84 17.51 3.62
CA ASP A 17 3.59 18.27 3.48
C ASP A 17 2.51 17.58 2.62
N ASN A 18 2.78 16.32 2.23
CA ASN A 18 1.83 15.46 1.58
C ASN A 18 1.29 14.47 2.61
N PHE A 19 0.03 14.63 3.01
CA PHE A 19 -0.56 13.82 4.07
C PHE A 19 -0.44 12.31 3.85
N TRP A 20 -0.55 11.84 2.60
CA TRP A 20 -0.49 10.41 2.29
C TRP A 20 0.92 9.86 2.48
N ILE A 21 1.92 10.59 1.98
CA ILE A 21 3.33 10.26 2.17
C ILE A 21 3.72 10.36 3.65
N ASP A 22 3.30 11.41 4.34
CA ASP A 22 3.65 11.65 5.73
C ASP A 22 3.04 10.62 6.68
N ASN A 23 1.80 10.18 6.42
CA ASN A 23 1.22 9.05 7.15
C ASN A 23 2.00 7.75 6.92
N GLY A 24 2.38 7.46 5.68
CA GLY A 24 3.19 6.29 5.36
C GLY A 24 4.60 6.34 5.98
N LEU A 25 5.23 7.52 6.03
CA LEU A 25 6.51 7.73 6.72
C LEU A 25 6.38 7.46 8.23
N ALA A 26 5.38 8.06 8.87
CA ALA A 26 5.12 7.84 10.29
C ALA A 26 4.86 6.35 10.59
N TYR A 27 4.11 5.67 9.73
CA TYR A 27 3.86 4.23 9.84
C TYR A 27 5.15 3.42 9.76
N LEU A 28 5.98 3.69 8.75
CA LEU A 28 7.26 2.99 8.57
C LEU A 28 8.19 3.21 9.75
N VAL A 29 8.30 4.44 10.27
CA VAL A 29 9.10 4.73 11.46
C VAL A 29 8.54 4.03 12.70
N ASN A 30 7.21 3.97 12.84
CA ASN A 30 6.56 3.30 13.96
C ASN A 30 6.84 1.80 14.01
N GLU A 31 6.97 1.16 12.86
CA GLU A 31 7.17 -0.29 12.77
C GLU A 31 8.63 -0.71 12.63
N LEU A 32 9.45 0.06 11.91
CA LEU A 32 10.87 -0.28 11.63
C LEU A 32 11.86 0.50 12.51
N GLY A 33 11.45 1.63 13.07
CA GLY A 33 12.34 2.61 13.70
C GLY A 33 12.85 3.67 12.72
N GLN A 34 13.55 4.67 13.25
CA GLN A 34 14.29 5.64 12.42
C GLN A 34 15.63 5.04 12.00
N GLY A 35 16.05 5.31 10.77
CA GLY A 35 17.33 4.82 10.26
C GLY A 35 17.38 4.69 8.75
N SER A 36 18.44 4.00 8.28
CA SER A 36 18.70 3.76 6.87
C SER A 36 18.47 2.29 6.53
N TYR A 37 17.54 2.01 5.63
CA TYR A 37 17.12 0.65 5.27
C TYR A 37 17.34 0.38 3.78
N ASP A 38 17.54 -0.88 3.41
CA ASP A 38 17.52 -1.28 1.99
C ASP A 38 16.11 -1.12 1.43
N LEU A 39 16.00 -0.54 0.23
CA LEU A 39 14.74 -0.39 -0.48
C LEU A 39 13.98 -1.73 -0.61
N LYS A 40 14.67 -2.82 -0.93
CA LYS A 40 14.07 -4.13 -1.13
C LYS A 40 13.47 -4.67 0.16
N ASP A 41 14.16 -4.46 1.29
CA ASP A 41 13.69 -4.91 2.59
C ASP A 41 12.44 -4.14 3.01
N VAL A 42 12.42 -2.82 2.81
CA VAL A 42 11.24 -1.98 3.09
C VAL A 42 10.06 -2.37 2.18
N LEU A 43 10.29 -2.62 0.89
CA LEU A 43 9.23 -3.05 -0.03
C LEU A 43 8.67 -4.43 0.33
N ALA A 44 9.53 -5.39 0.69
CA ALA A 44 9.11 -6.70 1.14
C ALA A 44 8.24 -6.60 2.41
N PHE A 45 8.67 -5.79 3.37
CA PHE A 45 7.93 -5.49 4.58
C PHE A 45 6.53 -4.90 4.31
N ILE A 46 6.44 -3.92 3.41
CA ILE A 46 5.15 -3.30 3.03
C ILE A 46 4.27 -4.33 2.32
N GLN A 47 4.83 -5.09 1.36
CA GLN A 47 4.08 -6.06 0.57
C GLN A 47 3.47 -7.15 1.44
N GLU A 48 4.21 -7.68 2.42
CA GLU A 48 3.72 -8.69 3.36
C GLU A 48 2.48 -8.20 4.12
N ARG A 49 2.48 -6.93 4.55
CA ARG A 49 1.37 -6.34 5.31
C ARG A 49 0.18 -5.92 4.45
N LEU A 50 0.42 -5.60 3.17
CA LEU A 50 -0.65 -5.28 2.23
C LEU A 50 -1.36 -6.52 1.69
N GLN A 51 -0.90 -7.72 2.02
CA GLN A 51 -1.45 -8.98 1.52
C GLN A 51 -2.14 -9.78 2.62
N TYR A 52 -3.25 -10.43 2.28
CA TYR A 52 -3.92 -11.36 3.19
C TYR A 52 -4.38 -12.62 2.46
N LYS A 53 -4.50 -13.72 3.23
CA LYS A 53 -5.04 -14.99 2.76
C LYS A 53 -6.56 -14.91 2.76
N THR A 54 -7.19 -15.15 1.61
CA THR A 54 -8.66 -15.01 1.46
C THR A 54 -9.47 -16.15 2.08
N GLY A 55 -8.82 -17.20 2.59
CA GLY A 55 -9.48 -18.46 2.98
C GLY A 55 -9.90 -19.35 1.79
N ASN A 56 -9.93 -18.81 0.56
CA ASN A 56 -10.19 -19.57 -0.64
C ASN A 56 -8.93 -20.27 -1.13
N VAL A 57 -9.10 -21.43 -1.76
CA VAL A 57 -8.01 -22.22 -2.36
C VAL A 57 -8.09 -22.12 -3.89
N GLY A 58 -6.94 -22.11 -4.56
CA GLY A 58 -6.81 -22.29 -6.00
C GLY A 58 -6.00 -23.54 -6.34
N GLN A 59 -6.27 -24.12 -7.50
CA GLN A 59 -5.51 -25.24 -8.07
C GLN A 59 -4.43 -24.72 -9.00
N TYR A 60 -3.21 -25.25 -8.85
CA TYR A 60 -2.01 -24.86 -9.58
C TYR A 60 -1.23 -26.11 -9.96
N PHE A 61 -0.52 -26.10 -11.08
CA PHE A 61 0.32 -27.22 -11.47
C PHE A 61 1.76 -27.01 -11.00
N ASP A 62 2.27 -27.92 -10.19
CA ASP A 62 3.65 -27.93 -9.74
C ASP A 62 4.50 -28.72 -10.75
N GLU A 63 5.29 -28.01 -11.56
CA GLU A 63 6.12 -28.64 -12.59
C GLU A 63 7.22 -29.54 -12.02
N ALA A 64 7.72 -29.24 -10.81
CA ALA A 64 8.79 -30.03 -10.20
C ALA A 64 8.26 -31.38 -9.69
N ALA A 65 7.02 -31.40 -9.21
CA ALA A 65 6.37 -32.60 -8.69
C ALA A 65 5.46 -33.31 -9.72
N GLY A 66 5.13 -32.64 -10.83
CA GLY A 66 4.25 -33.19 -11.87
C GLY A 66 2.78 -33.35 -11.44
N GLU A 67 2.33 -32.58 -10.44
CA GLU A 67 1.03 -32.76 -9.79
C GLU A 67 0.26 -31.44 -9.61
N ILE A 68 -1.06 -31.53 -9.48
CA ILE A 68 -1.92 -30.38 -9.17
C ILE A 68 -1.92 -30.15 -7.65
N LYS A 69 -1.51 -28.96 -7.23
CA LYS A 69 -1.48 -28.53 -5.83
C LYS A 69 -2.47 -27.42 -5.52
N ASN A 70 -2.93 -27.45 -4.28
CA ASN A 70 -3.87 -26.50 -3.71
C ASN A 70 -3.12 -25.45 -2.89
N TYR A 71 -3.31 -24.17 -3.22
CA TYR A 71 -2.73 -23.05 -2.47
C TYR A 71 -3.79 -22.03 -2.08
N ASN A 72 -3.66 -21.47 -0.88
CA ASN A 72 -4.48 -20.35 -0.43
C ASN A 72 -4.30 -19.15 -1.36
N LYS A 73 -5.42 -18.59 -1.85
CA LYS A 73 -5.42 -17.38 -2.64
C LYS A 73 -5.05 -16.20 -1.75
N VAL A 74 -4.05 -15.44 -2.21
CA VAL A 74 -3.60 -14.19 -1.59
C VAL A 74 -4.12 -13.03 -2.43
N THR A 75 -4.57 -11.97 -1.76
CA THR A 75 -4.98 -10.73 -2.42
C THR A 75 -4.52 -9.53 -1.58
N TRP A 76 -4.57 -8.34 -2.19
CA TRP A 76 -4.36 -7.09 -1.50
C TRP A 76 -5.47 -6.81 -0.48
N ILE A 77 -5.12 -6.23 0.68
CA ILE A 77 -6.11 -5.80 1.67
C ILE A 77 -7.10 -4.81 1.05
N TYR A 78 -8.36 -4.87 1.44
CA TYR A 78 -9.33 -3.84 1.03
C TYR A 78 -8.96 -2.50 1.69
N PRO A 79 -9.10 -1.35 0.99
CA PRO A 79 -9.46 -1.16 -0.42
C PRO A 79 -8.25 -1.09 -1.38
N SER A 80 -7.03 -1.37 -0.90
CA SER A 80 -5.79 -1.19 -1.67
C SER A 80 -5.79 -1.91 -3.03
N GLY A 81 -6.45 -3.08 -3.13
CA GLY A 81 -6.57 -3.84 -4.38
C GLY A 81 -7.28 -3.13 -5.53
N PHE A 82 -8.09 -2.09 -5.28
CA PHE A 82 -8.66 -1.28 -6.36
C PHE A 82 -7.63 -0.37 -7.05
N PHE A 83 -6.56 -0.04 -6.33
CA PHE A 83 -5.57 0.94 -6.76
C PHE A 83 -4.27 0.26 -7.17
N ILE A 84 -3.86 -0.78 -6.44
CA ILE A 84 -2.68 -1.58 -6.75
C ILE A 84 -3.05 -2.60 -7.83
N LYS A 85 -3.00 -2.16 -9.10
CA LYS A 85 -3.33 -2.98 -10.27
C LYS A 85 -2.21 -3.92 -10.72
N VAL A 86 -1.23 -4.22 -9.87
CA VAL A 86 -0.20 -5.19 -10.20
C VAL A 86 -0.82 -6.59 -10.13
N VAL A 87 -1.23 -7.08 -11.29
CA VAL A 87 -1.69 -8.44 -11.48
C VAL A 87 -0.45 -9.28 -11.72
N ASP A 88 -0.11 -10.14 -10.76
CA ASP A 88 0.85 -11.20 -11.07
C ASP A 88 0.23 -12.13 -12.11
N SER A 89 0.97 -12.40 -13.18
CA SER A 89 0.53 -13.26 -14.27
C SER A 89 1.49 -14.43 -14.38
N PRO A 90 1.41 -15.40 -13.45
CA PRO A 90 2.30 -16.55 -13.50
C PRO A 90 2.05 -17.32 -14.80
N PRO A 91 3.09 -17.99 -15.33
CA PRO A 91 2.96 -18.82 -16.52
C PRO A 91 1.83 -19.85 -16.38
N LYS A 92 1.29 -20.28 -17.51
CA LYS A 92 0.20 -21.26 -17.58
C LYS A 92 0.61 -22.45 -18.43
N THR A 93 0.09 -23.61 -18.10
CA THR A 93 0.19 -24.82 -18.94
C THR A 93 -1.18 -25.47 -19.13
N LYS A 94 -1.29 -26.33 -20.14
CA LYS A 94 -2.49 -27.14 -20.39
C LYS A 94 -2.21 -28.58 -20.02
N ILE A 95 -3.07 -29.15 -19.18
CA ILE A 95 -3.05 -30.56 -18.79
C ILE A 95 -4.45 -31.09 -19.02
N ASP A 96 -4.57 -32.13 -19.85
CA ASP A 96 -5.84 -32.79 -20.18
C ASP A 96 -6.95 -31.82 -20.60
N GLY A 97 -6.59 -30.82 -21.41
CA GLY A 97 -7.50 -29.78 -21.90
C GLY A 97 -7.82 -28.67 -20.91
N THR A 98 -7.46 -28.80 -19.63
CA THR A 98 -7.64 -27.77 -18.59
C THR A 98 -6.40 -26.90 -18.45
N THR A 99 -6.58 -25.58 -18.32
CA THR A 99 -5.46 -24.63 -18.16
C THR A 99 -5.18 -24.38 -16.68
N TYR A 100 -3.95 -24.65 -16.24
CA TYR A 100 -3.49 -24.42 -14.88
C TYR A 100 -2.39 -23.34 -14.86
N TYR A 101 -2.38 -22.51 -13.82
CA TYR A 101 -1.23 -21.66 -13.50
C TYR A 101 -0.12 -22.50 -12.87
N LEU A 102 1.14 -22.19 -13.19
CA LEU A 102 2.32 -22.91 -12.69
C LEU A 102 2.73 -22.50 -11.26
N SER A 103 2.19 -21.39 -10.78
CA SER A 103 2.39 -20.94 -9.41
C SER A 103 1.22 -20.07 -8.96
N PRO A 104 0.99 -19.95 -7.63
CA PRO A 104 0.05 -18.98 -7.09
C PRO A 104 0.42 -17.57 -7.52
N PRO A 105 -0.53 -16.72 -7.96
CA PRO A 105 -0.25 -15.32 -8.21
C PRO A 105 0.22 -14.70 -6.89
N ARG A 106 1.42 -14.13 -6.93
CA ARG A 106 2.04 -13.34 -5.86
C ARG A 106 2.12 -11.91 -6.37
N PRO A 107 1.09 -11.09 -6.11
CA PRO A 107 1.16 -9.68 -6.44
C PRO A 107 2.46 -9.08 -5.90
N LYS A 108 3.22 -8.36 -6.73
CA LYS A 108 4.51 -7.80 -6.33
C LYS A 108 4.47 -6.28 -6.28
N LEU A 109 5.02 -5.71 -5.22
CA LEU A 109 5.25 -4.29 -5.09
C LEU A 109 6.66 -3.96 -5.60
N GLU A 110 6.78 -3.64 -6.89
CA GLU A 110 8.08 -3.36 -7.52
C GLU A 110 8.23 -1.88 -7.90
N LEU A 111 9.29 -1.25 -7.39
CA LEU A 111 9.67 0.13 -7.73
C LEU A 111 10.97 0.14 -8.54
N ASN A 112 10.90 0.72 -9.74
CA ASN A 112 12.04 0.82 -10.64
C ASN A 112 12.58 2.25 -10.67
N PHE A 113 13.72 2.47 -10.01
CA PHE A 113 14.38 3.76 -9.97
C PHE A 113 15.32 3.95 -11.16
N SER A 114 15.24 5.12 -11.77
CA SER A 114 16.18 5.54 -12.82
C SER A 114 17.59 5.74 -12.25
N ARG A 115 18.61 5.50 -13.07
CA ARG A 115 20.01 5.77 -12.68
C ARG A 115 20.30 7.26 -12.57
N SER A 116 19.64 8.07 -13.38
CA SER A 116 19.77 9.53 -13.33
C SER A 116 19.12 10.06 -12.06
N LYS A 117 19.86 10.83 -11.26
CA LYS A 117 19.28 11.57 -10.15
C LYS A 117 18.47 12.75 -10.66
N LYS A 118 17.29 12.96 -10.08
CA LYS A 118 16.42 14.11 -10.34
C LYS A 118 15.86 14.62 -9.02
N GLN A 119 15.28 15.81 -9.07
CA GLN A 119 14.53 16.32 -7.93
C GLN A 119 13.24 15.50 -7.73
N CYS A 120 12.97 15.14 -6.48
CA CYS A 120 11.70 14.55 -6.07
C CYS A 120 10.62 15.64 -6.10
N ASP A 121 9.51 15.38 -6.78
CA ASP A 121 8.40 16.32 -6.91
C ASP A 121 7.58 16.45 -5.60
N ILE A 122 7.88 15.63 -4.60
CA ILE A 122 7.22 15.66 -3.28
C ILE A 122 8.10 16.37 -2.24
N CYS A 123 9.28 15.82 -1.93
CA CYS A 123 10.13 16.35 -0.85
C CYS A 123 11.29 17.23 -1.34
N GLY A 124 11.42 17.45 -2.65
CA GLY A 124 12.52 18.25 -3.22
C GLY A 124 13.91 17.60 -3.19
N ALA A 125 14.08 16.41 -2.60
CA ALA A 125 15.38 15.74 -2.52
C ALA A 125 15.92 15.35 -3.90
N HIS A 126 17.23 15.49 -4.10
CA HIS A 126 17.90 15.07 -5.34
C HIS A 126 18.42 13.63 -5.24
N ALA A 127 17.73 12.68 -5.87
CA ALA A 127 17.96 11.24 -5.70
C ALA A 127 17.62 10.45 -6.98
N PRO A 128 17.97 9.16 -7.09
CA PRO A 128 17.36 8.27 -8.07
C PRO A 128 15.85 8.35 -7.96
N VAL A 129 15.15 8.53 -9.08
CA VAL A 129 13.69 8.68 -9.06
C VAL A 129 12.98 7.58 -9.83
N THR A 130 11.82 7.18 -9.33
CA THR A 130 10.86 6.34 -10.05
C THR A 130 9.73 7.21 -10.60
N ASP A 131 9.25 6.85 -11.78
CA ASP A 131 7.98 7.34 -12.34
C ASP A 131 6.88 6.48 -11.74
N ALA A 132 6.24 6.97 -10.68
CA ALA A 132 5.18 6.23 -10.06
C ALA A 132 3.92 6.35 -10.93
N LYS A 133 3.73 5.36 -11.80
CA LYS A 133 2.44 5.12 -12.45
C LYS A 133 1.35 5.02 -11.36
N MET A 134 0.11 5.36 -11.72
CA MET A 134 -1.08 5.59 -10.85
C MET A 134 -1.42 4.55 -9.75
N TRP A 135 -0.67 3.46 -9.59
CA TRP A 135 -1.01 2.35 -8.69
C TRP A 135 -0.43 2.47 -7.27
N ILE A 136 0.39 3.50 -7.00
CA ILE A 136 0.94 3.78 -5.66
C ILE A 136 0.12 4.85 -4.92
N PHE A 137 -0.85 5.47 -5.61
CA PHE A 137 -1.49 6.68 -5.11
C PHE A 137 -3.00 6.67 -5.35
N PRO A 138 -3.82 6.44 -4.31
CA PRO A 138 -5.25 6.69 -4.40
C PRO A 138 -5.58 8.20 -4.37
N PHE A 139 -4.63 9.08 -3.99
CA PHE A 139 -4.88 10.52 -3.81
C PHE A 139 -3.94 11.44 -4.59
N ILE A 140 -3.28 10.93 -5.63
CA ILE A 140 -2.71 11.73 -6.72
C ILE A 140 -3.51 11.40 -7.99
N VAL A 141 -4.82 11.60 -7.92
CA VAL A 141 -5.72 11.35 -9.04
C VAL A 141 -5.80 12.60 -9.89
N ALA A 142 -5.96 12.43 -11.20
CA ALA A 142 -6.17 13.52 -12.14
C ALA A 142 -7.21 14.54 -11.60
N PRO A 143 -6.97 15.86 -11.77
CA PRO A 143 -7.79 16.93 -11.17
C PRO A 143 -9.30 16.82 -11.44
N ASN A 144 -9.70 16.10 -12.49
CA ASN A 144 -11.08 15.93 -12.90
C ASN A 144 -11.88 14.88 -12.10
N LYS A 145 -11.27 14.17 -11.13
CA LYS A 145 -11.98 13.17 -10.32
C LYS A 145 -12.15 13.56 -8.85
N PHE A 146 -11.24 14.33 -8.26
CA PHE A 146 -11.32 14.80 -6.87
C PHE A 146 -10.55 16.13 -6.70
N GLY A 147 -11.15 17.25 -7.15
CA GLY A 147 -10.46 18.54 -7.32
C GLY A 147 -9.98 19.26 -6.04
N THR A 148 -10.25 18.72 -4.85
CA THR A 148 -9.91 19.34 -3.55
C THR A 148 -8.72 18.71 -2.82
N PHE A 149 -8.13 17.62 -3.36
CA PHE A 149 -6.98 16.92 -2.74
C PHE A 149 -5.70 17.02 -3.60
N TYR A 150 -5.21 18.23 -3.88
CA TYR A 150 -3.83 18.61 -4.31
C TYR A 150 -3.56 19.15 -5.73
N SER A 151 -2.42 19.85 -5.77
CA SER A 151 -1.87 20.82 -6.70
C SER A 151 -1.40 20.26 -8.05
N ARG A 152 -1.87 20.89 -9.15
CA ARG A 152 -1.16 21.16 -10.43
C ARG A 152 -0.36 20.04 -11.15
N GLY A 153 -0.52 18.75 -10.85
CA GLY A 153 0.21 17.67 -11.54
C GLY A 153 -0.47 17.15 -12.82
N LYS A 154 -0.30 17.81 -13.97
CA LYS A 154 -0.68 17.27 -15.30
C LYS A 154 0.50 16.54 -15.98
N GLY A 155 1.21 15.65 -15.29
CA GLY A 155 2.41 14.99 -15.83
C GLY A 155 2.97 13.82 -15.01
N LYS A 156 4.08 13.23 -15.49
CA LYS A 156 4.87 12.25 -14.73
C LYS A 156 5.39 12.89 -13.45
N ILE A 157 5.25 12.20 -12.32
CA ILE A 157 5.71 12.65 -11.01
C ILE A 157 6.91 11.79 -10.61
N ASN A 158 8.03 12.44 -10.35
CA ASN A 158 9.28 11.84 -9.92
C ASN A 158 9.28 11.66 -8.40
N PHE A 159 9.40 10.42 -7.95
CA PHE A 159 9.52 10.11 -6.52
C PHE A 159 10.92 9.62 -6.18
N CYS A 160 11.52 10.18 -5.13
CA CYS A 160 12.68 9.57 -4.50
C CYS A 160 12.30 8.27 -3.76
N PRO A 161 13.27 7.43 -3.36
CA PRO A 161 12.99 6.16 -2.71
C PRO A 161 12.16 6.31 -1.43
N ARG A 162 12.49 7.29 -0.59
CA ARG A 162 11.76 7.63 0.65
C ARG A 162 10.28 7.92 0.40
N CYS A 163 9.98 8.85 -0.51
CA CYS A 163 8.59 9.20 -0.80
C CYS A 163 7.84 8.05 -1.48
N ALA A 164 8.50 7.27 -2.34
CA ALA A 164 7.84 6.18 -3.03
C ALA A 164 7.41 5.04 -2.09
N VAL A 165 8.31 4.59 -1.19
CA VAL A 165 7.94 3.55 -0.21
C VAL A 165 6.96 4.05 0.84
N ALA A 166 7.07 5.30 1.25
CA ALA A 166 6.08 5.92 2.13
C ALA A 166 4.70 6.00 1.47
N GLY A 167 4.65 6.35 0.18
CA GLY A 167 3.39 6.32 -0.59
C GLY A 167 2.75 4.94 -0.64
N ALA A 168 3.55 3.88 -0.80
CA ALA A 168 3.04 2.51 -0.71
C ALA A 168 2.59 2.15 0.73
N ALA A 169 3.33 2.59 1.74
CA ALA A 169 2.96 2.38 3.14
C ALA A 169 1.71 3.16 3.56
N GLY A 170 1.34 4.24 2.87
CA GLY A 170 0.12 5.00 3.14
C GLY A 170 -1.15 4.15 3.09
N TYR A 171 -1.19 3.10 2.26
CA TYR A 171 -2.31 2.15 2.22
C TYR A 171 -2.50 1.41 3.55
N LEU A 172 -1.44 1.19 4.32
CA LEU A 172 -1.48 0.54 5.65
C LEU A 172 -2.01 1.48 6.74
N THR A 173 -2.09 2.78 6.46
CA THR A 173 -2.66 3.79 7.36
C THR A 173 -4.10 4.14 7.04
N TRP A 174 -4.64 3.60 5.95
CA TRP A 174 -5.98 3.94 5.47
C TRP A 174 -7.03 3.26 6.32
N LEU A 175 -7.81 4.05 7.06
CA LEU A 175 -8.93 3.58 7.85
C LEU A 175 -10.22 3.64 7.05
N TRP A 176 -11.03 2.59 7.15
CA TRP A 176 -12.27 2.48 6.40
C TRP A 176 -13.29 1.59 7.12
N MET A 177 -14.55 1.82 6.78
CA MET A 177 -15.70 1.11 7.33
C MET A 177 -16.84 1.09 6.32
N SER A 178 -17.62 0.02 6.28
CA SER A 178 -18.75 -0.22 5.40
C SER A 178 -20.01 -0.43 6.21
N GLN A 179 -21.06 0.34 5.93
CA GLN A 179 -22.38 0.25 6.57
C GLN A 179 -23.49 0.43 5.53
N GLY A 180 -24.42 -0.53 5.43
CA GLY A 180 -25.57 -0.42 4.52
C GLY A 180 -25.19 -0.21 3.04
N GLY A 181 -24.07 -0.80 2.58
CA GLY A 181 -23.55 -0.62 1.22
C GLY A 181 -22.82 0.70 0.96
N ARG A 182 -22.68 1.56 1.98
CA ARG A 182 -21.86 2.79 1.93
C ARG A 182 -20.52 2.56 2.60
N VAL A 183 -19.47 3.17 2.08
CA VAL A 183 -18.11 3.07 2.64
C VAL A 183 -17.65 4.44 3.11
N LEU A 184 -17.25 4.52 4.37
CA LEU A 184 -16.60 5.67 4.98
C LEU A 184 -15.09 5.44 4.98
N HIS A 185 -14.34 6.49 4.66
CA HIS A 185 -12.89 6.51 4.68
C HIS A 185 -12.42 7.63 5.60
N PHE A 186 -11.51 7.32 6.51
CA PHE A 186 -10.93 8.29 7.43
C PHE A 186 -9.46 8.50 7.09
N PHE A 187 -9.05 9.77 7.06
CA PHE A 187 -7.69 10.20 6.78
C PHE A 187 -7.21 11.10 7.91
N LEU A 188 -6.00 10.84 8.38
CA LEU A 188 -5.36 11.65 9.40
C LEU A 188 -4.53 12.76 8.75
N PHE A 189 -4.77 14.00 9.15
CA PHE A 189 -4.02 15.17 8.67
C PHE A 189 -3.33 15.85 9.84
N HIS A 190 -2.02 16.05 9.71
CA HIS A 190 -1.24 16.87 10.62
C HIS A 190 0.04 17.33 9.90
N SER A 191 0.56 18.51 10.22
CA SER A 191 1.78 19.04 9.59
C SER A 191 3.08 18.50 10.22
N ASN A 192 3.01 17.91 11.41
CA ASN A 192 4.15 17.38 12.15
C ASN A 192 4.13 15.84 12.16
N LEU A 193 5.21 15.22 11.67
CA LEU A 193 5.36 13.75 11.59
C LEU A 193 5.40 13.06 12.95
N SER A 194 5.99 13.68 13.98
CA SER A 194 6.01 13.12 15.34
C SER A 194 4.61 13.00 15.92
N GLU A 195 3.76 14.00 15.68
CA GLU A 195 2.35 13.95 16.08
C GLU A 195 1.56 12.91 15.29
N ILE A 196 1.77 12.78 13.97
CA ILE A 196 1.17 11.68 13.20
C ILE A 196 1.59 10.33 13.78
N SER A 197 2.88 10.15 14.05
CA SER A 197 3.43 8.92 14.65
C SER A 197 2.78 8.62 16.00
N ARG A 198 2.63 9.64 16.85
CA ARG A 198 1.98 9.54 18.17
C ARG A 198 0.51 9.16 18.04
N LEU A 199 -0.26 9.87 17.21
CA LEU A 199 -1.68 9.58 16.98
C LEU A 199 -1.89 8.18 16.40
N GLN A 200 -1.03 7.74 15.48
CA GLN A 200 -1.07 6.38 14.95
C GLN A 200 -0.87 5.34 16.06
N LYS A 201 0.07 5.56 16.98
CA LYS A 201 0.36 4.64 18.10
C LYS A 201 -0.70 4.67 19.20
N GLU A 202 -1.10 5.85 19.64
CA GLU A 202 -1.91 6.07 20.84
C GLU A 202 -3.42 6.07 20.56
N VAL A 203 -3.83 6.44 19.34
CA VAL A 203 -5.25 6.58 18.99
C VAL A 203 -5.67 5.55 17.96
N ILE A 204 -4.93 5.42 16.85
CA ILE A 204 -5.38 4.59 15.73
C ILE A 204 -5.14 3.10 16.00
N LYS A 205 -3.93 2.71 16.43
CA LYS A 205 -3.57 1.30 16.66
C LYS A 205 -4.49 0.60 17.66
N PRO A 206 -4.93 1.24 18.77
CA PRO A 206 -5.91 0.63 19.68
C PRO A 206 -7.31 0.42 19.06
N LEU A 207 -7.68 1.20 18.04
CA LEU A 207 -8.96 1.08 17.35
C LEU A 207 -8.91 0.10 16.17
N ALA A 208 -7.72 -0.24 15.69
CA ALA A 208 -7.52 -1.15 14.58
C ALA A 208 -7.75 -2.60 15.01
N PHE A 209 -8.54 -3.35 14.23
CA PHE A 209 -8.70 -4.79 14.43
C PHE A 209 -8.77 -5.52 13.09
N SER A 210 -8.35 -6.79 13.09
CA SER A 210 -8.13 -7.59 11.88
C SER A 210 -9.31 -8.48 11.48
N ASP A 211 -10.51 -8.28 12.02
CA ASP A 211 -11.65 -9.17 11.70
C ASP A 211 -12.44 -8.74 10.47
N SER A 212 -12.59 -9.75 9.62
CA SER A 212 -13.15 -9.76 8.29
C SER A 212 -14.65 -9.51 8.29
N GLY A 213 -15.04 -8.25 8.19
CA GLY A 213 -16.47 -7.91 8.14
C GLY A 213 -16.76 -6.46 7.83
N GLY A 214 -16.12 -5.88 6.80
CA GLY A 214 -16.49 -4.56 6.30
C GLY A 214 -15.89 -3.37 7.05
N SER A 215 -14.87 -3.53 7.89
CA SER A 215 -14.12 -2.41 8.48
C SER A 215 -12.69 -2.85 8.82
N ASN A 216 -11.78 -1.90 9.01
CA ASN A 216 -10.49 -2.15 9.68
C ASN A 216 -10.33 -1.39 11.00
N ILE A 217 -11.40 -0.73 11.46
CA ILE A 217 -11.48 0.00 12.72
C ILE A 217 -12.78 -0.31 13.46
N THR A 218 -12.72 -0.26 14.79
CA THR A 218 -13.90 -0.27 15.66
C THR A 218 -14.17 1.14 16.15
N LEU A 219 -15.40 1.63 15.97
CA LEU A 219 -15.85 2.90 16.53
C LEU A 219 -16.95 2.63 17.56
N PRO A 220 -16.98 3.34 18.70
CA PRO A 220 -17.99 3.13 19.74
C PRO A 220 -19.42 3.46 19.28
N PHE A 221 -19.55 4.15 18.14
CA PHE A 221 -20.80 4.51 17.48
C PHE A 221 -20.97 3.72 16.16
N PHE A 222 -20.73 2.41 16.19
CA PHE A 222 -20.88 1.54 15.02
C PHE A 222 -21.70 0.29 15.35
N GLY A 223 -22.71 0.00 14.53
CA GLY A 223 -23.61 -1.15 14.69
C GLY A 223 -25.08 -0.79 14.49
N PRO A 224 -26.00 -1.75 14.60
CA PRO A 224 -27.43 -1.48 14.54
C PRO A 224 -27.85 -0.62 15.74
N TYR A 225 -28.35 0.59 15.47
CA TYR A 225 -28.91 1.44 16.51
C TYR A 225 -30.35 1.03 16.80
N LEU A 226 -30.65 0.79 18.07
CA LEU A 226 -31.99 0.40 18.55
C LEU A 226 -33.11 1.37 18.17
N HIS A 227 -32.78 2.60 17.77
CA HIS A 227 -33.73 3.68 17.45
C HIS A 227 -33.47 4.34 16.10
N GLU A 228 -32.73 3.71 15.18
CA GLU A 228 -32.66 4.18 13.80
C GLU A 228 -34.03 3.94 13.12
N THR A 229 -34.81 5.00 12.96
CA THR A 229 -36.00 5.00 12.10
C THR A 229 -35.54 4.84 10.65
N THR A 230 -36.07 3.81 9.99
CA THR A 230 -35.84 3.48 8.56
C THR A 230 -36.72 4.31 7.64
#